data_AF-A0A345E9T2-F1
#
_entry.id   AF-A0A345E9T2-F1
#
_cell.length_a   1.000
_cell.length_b   1.000
_cell.length_c   1.000
_cell.angle_alpha   90.00
_cell.angle_beta   90.00
_cell.angle_gamma   90.00
#
_symmetry.space_group_name_H-M   'P 1'
#
loop_
_entity.id
_entity.type
_entity.pdbx_description
1 polymer ?
#
loop_
_entity_poly.entity_id
_entity_poly.type
_entity_poly.pdbx_seq_one_letter_code
_entity_poly.pdbx_strand_id
1 'polypeptide(L)'
;MRGDGSRFVVYVALFVLVIGQVSGAGVTVVRGESGAATVSDGGTYFVGQTLSTDRYDSGDSVDLERTNGSLVTAVRVADDGTVTLDTGRFSSGGYELTSPSGPTISFDLVRQTYSVDPNRSTVSTADATLDIAVRSNRGNYTHAVRSPDFDGSTLRTFFGGAGTVASDGDTLLLSGGARQSLSMNLTGVEPGRYRFVFAVADADASEHITVSVDDSGPGQITLVPRIVQTEVGDVATVTLRFQGTDTARLTVGSAALNWRVALTVRDADGDGSVAIRVDTANARQPGTVFTATGADTASNVTVTHGTQFTDPDRRIAANPYPLSVATGGRETDVGTLSLRPATGVTSICNRNAGSLVDAYDDNADAVPGFLAGTVTETTIHGIVTDAGQRDYTIITDSDRSVSAFRAGSPDNATVEVETDCATVRTIADAENKRDAVGTAYDDGDIAIRGVGPIDTILVEVLKLGVRIGDLFGLV
;
A
#
# COMPACT_ATOMS: atom_id res chain seq x y z
N MET A 1 -46.38 26.70 -5.29
CA MET A 1 -45.34 26.55 -4.26
C MET A 1 -44.33 25.55 -4.80
N ARG A 2 -43.06 25.95 -4.81
CA ARG A 2 -41.89 25.24 -5.35
C ARG A 2 -41.25 24.36 -4.28
N GLY A 3 -40.58 23.31 -4.75
CA GLY A 3 -39.28 22.85 -4.24
C GLY A 3 -39.31 21.46 -3.60
N ASP A 4 -38.32 20.60 -3.83
CA ASP A 4 -37.26 20.54 -4.85
C ASP A 4 -36.65 19.13 -4.75
N GLY A 5 -36.19 18.59 -5.87
CA GLY A 5 -35.57 17.26 -5.96
C GLY A 5 -34.06 17.29 -5.70
N SER A 6 -33.58 16.19 -5.12
CA SER A 6 -32.27 15.52 -5.25
C SER A 6 -31.06 16.35 -5.67
N ARG A 7 -29.98 16.32 -4.87
CA ARG A 7 -28.61 16.41 -5.40
C ARG A 7 -27.50 15.91 -4.46
N PHE A 8 -26.77 14.93 -4.99
CA PHE A 8 -25.38 14.55 -4.71
C PHE A 8 -24.51 15.79 -4.39
N VAL A 9 -23.83 15.80 -3.24
CA VAL A 9 -22.80 16.80 -2.91
C VAL A 9 -21.44 16.18 -3.19
N VAL A 10 -20.84 16.59 -4.31
CA VAL A 10 -19.43 16.41 -4.61
C VAL A 10 -18.65 17.43 -3.78
N TYR A 11 -17.81 16.95 -2.85
CA TYR A 11 -16.84 17.80 -2.16
C TYR A 11 -15.75 18.22 -3.16
N VAL A 12 -15.92 19.39 -3.76
CA VAL A 12 -14.84 20.10 -4.45
C VAL A 12 -13.92 20.70 -3.38
N ALA A 13 -12.74 20.13 -3.23
CA ALA A 13 -11.66 20.72 -2.45
C ALA A 13 -11.25 22.06 -3.10
N LEU A 14 -11.75 23.14 -2.51
CA LEU A 14 -11.37 24.51 -2.84
C LEU A 14 -9.96 24.75 -2.29
N PHE A 15 -8.92 24.37 -3.05
CA PHE A 15 -7.56 24.81 -2.78
C PHE A 15 -7.48 26.30 -3.13
N VAL A 16 -7.57 27.14 -2.11
CA VAL A 16 -7.26 28.56 -2.22
C VAL A 16 -5.78 28.65 -2.60
N LEU A 17 -5.53 28.96 -3.88
CA LEU A 17 -4.26 29.38 -4.40
C LEU A 17 -3.92 30.73 -3.74
N VAL A 18 -3.39 30.69 -2.52
CA VAL A 18 -2.67 31.83 -1.95
C VAL A 18 -1.38 31.92 -2.75
N ILE A 19 -1.40 32.72 -3.81
CA ILE A 19 -0.19 33.28 -4.41
C ILE A 19 0.38 34.25 -3.36
N GLY A 20 0.97 33.68 -2.31
CA GLY A 20 1.89 34.39 -1.45
C GLY A 20 3.11 34.64 -2.30
N GLN A 21 3.26 35.86 -2.80
CA GLN A 21 4.53 36.37 -3.25
C GLN A 21 5.49 36.41 -2.05
N VAL A 22 6.04 35.26 -1.70
CA VAL A 22 7.28 35.21 -0.95
C VAL A 22 8.34 35.49 -1.99
N SER A 23 8.86 36.72 -1.95
CA SER A 23 10.07 37.15 -2.62
C SER A 23 11.21 36.21 -2.21
N GLY A 24 11.30 35.07 -2.89
CA GLY A 24 12.41 34.15 -2.77
C GLY A 24 13.64 34.86 -3.31
N ALA A 25 14.68 34.95 -2.48
CA ALA A 25 16.02 35.25 -2.95
C ALA A 25 16.28 34.41 -4.21
N GLY A 26 16.40 35.09 -5.35
CA GLY A 26 16.68 34.44 -6.61
C GLY A 26 18.01 33.74 -6.45
N VAL A 27 18.01 32.40 -6.52
CA VAL A 27 19.23 31.65 -6.78
C VAL A 27 19.61 32.04 -8.20
N THR A 28 20.42 33.09 -8.35
CA THR A 28 21.01 33.48 -9.62
C THR A 28 21.89 32.32 -10.03
N VAL A 29 21.49 31.62 -11.09
CA VAL A 29 22.31 30.58 -11.68
C VAL A 29 23.56 31.27 -12.23
N VAL A 30 24.71 31.15 -11.55
CA VAL A 30 26.00 31.47 -12.18
C VAL A 30 26.15 30.45 -13.32
N ARG A 31 26.10 30.92 -14.56
CA ARG A 31 26.42 30.08 -15.72
C ARG A 31 27.84 29.56 -15.50
N GLY A 32 28.03 28.24 -15.55
CA GLY A 32 29.39 27.70 -15.60
C GLY A 32 30.08 28.29 -16.83
N GLU A 33 31.41 28.47 -16.77
CA GLU A 33 32.25 28.86 -17.91
C GLU A 33 32.17 27.77 -19.00
N SER A 34 31.05 27.73 -19.71
CA SER A 34 30.93 27.01 -20.96
C SER A 34 31.57 27.88 -22.02
N GLY A 35 32.59 27.35 -22.68
CA GLY A 35 33.26 28.05 -23.78
C GLY A 35 32.25 28.49 -24.83
N ALA A 36 32.46 29.68 -25.40
CA ALA A 36 31.60 30.20 -26.46
C ALA A 36 31.54 29.20 -27.63
N ALA A 37 30.34 28.94 -28.14
CA ALA A 37 30.16 28.10 -29.32
C ALA A 37 30.52 28.89 -30.58
N THR A 38 31.37 28.34 -31.43
CA THR A 38 31.73 29.02 -32.68
C THR A 38 30.52 29.05 -33.63
N VAL A 39 30.09 30.26 -34.01
CA VAL A 39 29.01 30.44 -34.99
C VAL A 39 29.51 30.11 -36.39
N SER A 40 28.70 29.34 -37.11
CA SER A 40 28.97 28.88 -38.48
C SER A 40 27.74 29.12 -39.33
N ASP A 41 27.96 29.37 -40.62
CA ASP A 41 26.89 29.60 -41.57
C ASP A 41 26.01 28.35 -41.72
N GLY A 42 24.69 28.54 -41.63
CA GLY A 42 23.68 27.49 -41.56
C GLY A 42 23.61 26.74 -40.22
N GLY A 43 24.32 27.18 -39.18
CA GLY A 43 24.35 26.51 -37.87
C GLY A 43 23.07 26.67 -37.06
N THR A 44 22.80 25.73 -36.14
CA THR A 44 21.69 25.81 -35.17
C THR A 44 22.23 25.85 -33.74
N TYR A 45 21.79 26.83 -32.97
CA TYR A 45 22.25 27.13 -31.62
C TYR A 45 21.08 27.30 -30.66
N PHE A 46 21.35 27.20 -29.36
CA PHE A 46 20.31 27.33 -28.34
C PHE A 46 20.28 28.73 -27.75
N VAL A 47 19.07 29.25 -27.51
CA VAL A 47 18.87 30.51 -26.80
C VAL A 47 19.57 30.45 -25.43
N GLY A 48 20.32 31.49 -25.10
CA GLY A 48 21.13 31.57 -23.87
C GLY A 48 22.60 31.21 -24.06
N GLN A 49 22.99 30.65 -25.20
CA GLN A 49 24.40 30.43 -25.54
C GLN A 49 25.12 31.74 -25.82
N THR A 50 26.41 31.76 -25.50
CA THR A 50 27.36 32.75 -26.03
C THR A 50 27.97 32.18 -27.31
N LEU A 51 27.76 32.86 -28.43
CA LEU A 51 28.32 32.49 -29.72
C LEU A 51 29.55 33.34 -30.04
N SER A 52 30.53 32.81 -30.76
CA SER A 52 31.72 33.55 -31.19
C SER A 52 32.13 33.29 -32.64
N THR A 53 32.75 34.26 -33.29
CA THR A 53 33.35 34.10 -34.63
C THR A 53 34.50 35.09 -34.80
N ASP A 54 35.54 34.66 -35.52
CA ASP A 54 36.76 35.40 -35.86
C ASP A 54 36.81 35.78 -37.36
N ARG A 55 35.66 35.75 -38.02
CA ARG A 55 35.52 35.95 -39.48
C ARG A 55 35.54 37.42 -39.92
N TYR A 56 35.67 38.36 -38.99
CA TYR A 56 35.61 39.80 -39.24
C TYR A 56 36.95 40.45 -38.93
N ASP A 57 37.23 41.57 -39.58
CA ASP A 57 38.42 42.36 -39.31
C ASP A 57 38.16 43.40 -38.21
N SER A 58 39.22 43.80 -37.50
CA SER A 58 39.13 44.87 -36.51
C SER A 58 38.61 46.16 -37.15
N GLY A 59 37.52 46.72 -36.62
CA GLY A 59 36.89 47.93 -37.15
C GLY A 59 35.78 47.68 -38.16
N ASP A 60 35.48 46.42 -38.51
CA ASP A 60 34.28 46.09 -39.27
C ASP A 60 33.01 46.54 -38.52
N SER A 61 32.04 47.05 -39.28
CA SER A 61 30.68 47.26 -38.79
C SER A 61 29.90 45.98 -39.04
N VAL A 62 29.48 45.31 -37.96
CA VAL A 62 28.68 44.08 -38.02
C VAL A 62 27.32 44.36 -37.41
N ASP A 63 26.26 44.02 -38.14
CA ASP A 63 24.89 44.08 -37.66
C ASP A 63 24.35 42.66 -37.46
N LEU A 64 23.57 42.47 -36.40
CA LEU A 64 22.73 41.30 -36.24
C LEU A 64 21.34 41.63 -36.78
N GLU A 65 20.91 40.87 -37.77
CA GLU A 65 19.60 40.98 -38.38
C GLU A 65 18.81 39.68 -38.19
N ARG A 66 17.49 39.75 -38.36
CA ARG A 66 16.69 38.56 -38.63
C ARG A 66 16.79 38.21 -40.10
N THR A 67 16.56 36.95 -40.47
CA THR A 67 16.55 36.48 -41.87
C THR A 67 15.52 37.16 -42.78
N ASN A 68 14.61 37.97 -42.23
CA ASN A 68 13.71 38.84 -42.99
C ASN A 68 14.30 40.25 -43.24
N GLY A 69 15.58 40.49 -42.95
CA GLY A 69 16.29 41.77 -43.09
C GLY A 69 15.98 42.81 -42.00
N SER A 70 15.29 42.42 -40.93
CA SER A 70 15.01 43.35 -39.82
C SER A 70 16.20 43.45 -38.87
N LEU A 71 16.75 44.65 -38.72
CA LEU A 71 17.83 44.91 -37.75
C LEU A 71 17.40 44.56 -36.32
N VAL A 72 18.24 43.79 -35.64
CA VAL A 72 18.10 43.44 -34.23
C VAL A 72 18.98 44.37 -33.39
N THR A 73 20.28 44.41 -33.69
CA THR A 73 21.24 45.26 -32.98
C THR A 73 22.57 45.31 -33.74
N ALA A 74 23.31 46.40 -33.60
CA ALA A 74 24.72 46.45 -34.01
C ALA A 74 25.57 45.60 -33.06
N VAL A 75 26.51 44.84 -33.62
CA VAL A 75 27.39 43.94 -32.88
C VAL A 75 28.82 44.48 -32.92
N ARG A 76 29.44 44.58 -31.74
CA ARG A 76 30.81 45.05 -31.63
C ARG A 76 31.79 43.96 -32.06
N VAL A 77 32.71 44.30 -32.95
CA VAL A 77 33.91 43.51 -33.25
C VAL A 77 35.03 43.93 -32.31
N ALA A 78 35.71 42.95 -31.72
CA ALA A 78 36.88 43.18 -30.88
C ALA A 78 38.12 43.57 -31.72
N ASP A 79 39.17 44.05 -31.05
CA ASP A 79 40.40 44.51 -31.72
C ASP A 79 41.15 43.36 -32.43
N ASP A 80 40.85 42.12 -32.08
CA ASP A 80 41.39 40.90 -32.70
C ASP A 80 40.48 40.32 -33.81
N GLY A 81 39.39 41.03 -34.18
CA GLY A 81 38.42 40.55 -35.18
C GLY A 81 37.31 39.66 -34.61
N THR A 82 37.34 39.36 -33.31
CA THR A 82 36.34 38.47 -32.70
C THR A 82 35.02 39.19 -32.47
N VAL A 83 33.94 38.58 -32.92
CA VAL A 83 32.56 38.89 -32.51
C VAL A 83 32.11 37.91 -31.45
N THR A 84 31.51 38.41 -30.37
CA THR A 84 30.87 37.59 -29.34
C THR A 84 29.41 38.00 -29.17
N LEU A 85 28.50 37.03 -29.14
CA LEU A 85 27.07 37.24 -29.11
C LEU A 85 26.41 36.46 -27.97
N ASP A 86 25.91 37.16 -26.95
CA ASP A 86 25.01 36.56 -25.94
C ASP A 86 23.59 36.46 -26.47
N THR A 87 23.13 35.23 -26.68
CA THR A 87 21.82 34.96 -27.27
C THR A 87 20.67 34.95 -26.28
N GLY A 88 20.92 35.09 -24.98
CA GLY A 88 19.88 34.99 -23.94
C GLY A 88 18.79 36.06 -24.03
N ARG A 89 19.06 37.19 -24.70
CA ARG A 89 18.09 38.27 -24.94
C ARG A 89 17.27 38.09 -26.23
N PHE A 90 17.55 37.06 -27.02
CA PHE A 90 16.93 36.84 -28.32
C PHE A 90 15.82 35.79 -28.26
N SER A 91 14.96 35.79 -29.27
CA SER A 91 13.92 34.79 -29.44
C SER A 91 14.42 33.70 -30.38
N SER A 92 13.79 32.53 -30.36
CA SER A 92 14.07 31.49 -31.35
C SER A 92 13.67 31.97 -32.75
N GLY A 93 14.44 31.61 -33.78
CA GLY A 93 14.24 31.98 -35.17
C GLY A 93 15.58 32.12 -35.92
N GLY A 94 15.52 32.51 -37.19
CA GLY A 94 16.68 32.74 -38.03
C GLY A 94 17.28 34.13 -37.86
N TYR A 95 18.60 34.18 -37.79
CA TYR A 95 19.42 35.37 -37.62
C TYR A 95 20.57 35.39 -38.62
N GLU A 96 21.06 36.59 -38.94
CA GLU A 96 22.20 36.79 -39.82
C GLU A 96 23.13 37.84 -39.21
N LEU A 97 24.43 37.55 -39.17
CA LEU A 97 25.46 38.57 -38.98
C LEU A 97 25.80 39.13 -40.36
N THR A 98 25.60 40.43 -40.57
CA THR A 98 25.83 41.11 -41.84
C THR A 98 26.92 42.17 -41.66
N SER A 99 27.75 42.37 -42.70
CA SER A 99 28.76 43.42 -42.71
C SER A 99 28.93 43.96 -44.15
N PRO A 100 29.18 45.27 -44.35
CA PRO A 100 29.48 45.81 -45.68
C PRO A 100 30.80 45.30 -46.25
N SER A 101 31.77 44.97 -45.40
CA SER A 101 33.14 44.55 -45.74
C SER A 101 33.41 43.08 -45.45
N GLY A 102 32.69 42.48 -44.50
CA GLY A 102 32.86 41.10 -44.06
C GLY A 102 31.86 40.10 -44.64
N PRO A 103 31.97 38.81 -44.28
CA PRO A 103 31.04 37.77 -44.71
C PRO A 103 29.68 37.88 -44.01
N THR A 104 28.62 37.43 -44.68
CA THR A 104 27.33 37.12 -44.04
C THR A 104 27.38 35.74 -43.40
N ILE A 105 26.89 35.61 -42.16
CA ILE A 105 26.78 34.33 -41.45
C ILE A 105 25.34 34.16 -40.98
N SER A 106 24.60 33.24 -41.58
CA SER A 106 23.22 32.93 -41.21
C SER A 106 23.18 31.77 -40.20
N PHE A 107 22.32 31.83 -39.19
CA PHE A 107 22.16 30.78 -38.18
C PHE A 107 20.78 30.81 -37.54
N ASP A 108 20.36 29.68 -36.97
CA ASP A 108 19.09 29.55 -36.26
C ASP A 108 19.29 29.47 -34.75
N LEU A 109 18.44 30.18 -34.01
CA LEU A 109 18.27 30.01 -32.57
C LEU A 109 17.04 29.15 -32.29
N VAL A 110 17.21 28.10 -31.48
CA VAL A 110 16.13 27.24 -30.99
C VAL A 110 16.05 27.29 -29.47
N ARG A 111 14.85 27.11 -28.91
CA ARG A 111 14.71 26.95 -27.45
C ARG A 111 15.04 25.51 -27.05
N GLN A 112 15.78 25.37 -25.96
CA GLN A 112 16.00 24.06 -25.38
C GLN A 112 14.78 23.68 -24.55
N THR A 113 14.11 22.58 -24.91
CA THR A 113 13.14 21.94 -24.01
C THR A 113 13.93 21.16 -22.97
N TYR A 114 13.59 21.31 -21.69
CA TYR A 114 14.31 20.67 -20.60
C TYR A 114 13.31 20.35 -19.49
N SER A 115 13.19 19.08 -19.10
CA SER A 115 12.35 18.63 -17.98
C SER A 115 13.15 17.76 -17.02
N VAL A 116 12.87 17.91 -15.72
CA VAL A 116 13.51 17.16 -14.63
C VAL A 116 12.40 16.61 -13.73
N ASP A 117 12.15 15.33 -13.85
CA ASP A 117 10.98 14.66 -13.27
C ASP A 117 11.44 13.57 -12.28
N PRO A 118 11.40 13.82 -10.96
CA PRO A 118 11.69 12.79 -9.97
C PRO A 118 10.53 11.77 -9.92
N ASN A 119 10.85 10.49 -9.70
CA ASN A 119 9.85 9.43 -9.58
C ASN A 119 8.94 9.57 -8.33
N ARG A 120 9.41 10.32 -7.32
CA ARG A 120 8.69 10.69 -6.11
C ARG A 120 9.19 12.03 -5.57
N SER A 121 8.33 12.75 -4.87
CA SER A 121 8.67 14.04 -4.22
C SER A 121 8.99 13.89 -2.73
N THR A 122 8.87 12.69 -2.18
CA THR A 122 9.10 12.40 -0.76
C THR A 122 9.94 11.13 -0.64
N VAL A 123 10.95 11.17 0.22
CA VAL A 123 11.80 10.04 0.62
C VAL A 123 11.83 9.96 2.14
N SER A 124 12.22 8.83 2.71
CA SER A 124 12.41 8.70 4.16
C SER A 124 13.88 8.50 4.50
N THR A 125 14.26 8.69 5.77
CA THR A 125 15.62 8.39 6.23
C THR A 125 16.01 6.91 6.05
N ALA A 126 15.03 6.00 5.94
CA ALA A 126 15.25 4.58 5.69
C ALA A 126 15.34 4.22 4.20
N ASP A 127 14.67 4.99 3.33
CA ASP A 127 14.73 4.87 1.87
C ASP A 127 14.91 6.27 1.26
N ALA A 128 16.16 6.75 1.34
CA ALA A 128 16.54 8.12 1.02
C ALA A 128 16.92 8.32 -0.46
N THR A 129 16.61 7.34 -1.32
CA THR A 129 17.02 7.37 -2.73
C THR A 129 15.88 7.83 -3.63
N LEU A 130 16.16 8.48 -4.75
CA LEU A 130 15.16 8.71 -5.79
C LEU A 130 15.79 8.74 -7.17
N ASP A 131 14.98 8.40 -8.17
CA ASP A 131 15.40 8.44 -9.56
C ASP A 131 14.79 9.66 -10.24
N ILE A 132 15.60 10.37 -11.00
CA ILE A 132 15.25 11.61 -11.68
C ILE A 132 15.36 11.36 -13.17
N ALA A 133 14.24 11.45 -13.86
CA ALA A 133 14.19 11.39 -15.32
C ALA A 133 14.43 12.80 -15.89
N VAL A 134 15.43 12.92 -16.75
CA VAL A 134 15.74 14.16 -17.47
C VAL A 134 15.41 13.96 -18.95
N ARG A 135 14.69 14.93 -19.53
CA ARG A 135 14.40 14.96 -20.97
C ARG A 135 14.83 16.29 -21.58
N SER A 136 15.49 16.23 -22.73
CA SER A 136 15.94 17.39 -23.47
C SER A 136 15.86 17.16 -24.98
N ASN A 137 15.65 18.22 -25.76
CA ASN A 137 15.79 18.17 -27.21
C ASN A 137 17.26 18.30 -27.66
N ARG A 138 18.21 18.34 -26.71
CA ARG A 138 19.65 18.46 -26.96
C ARG A 138 20.39 17.19 -26.52
N GLY A 139 21.21 16.65 -27.43
CA GLY A 139 21.92 15.38 -27.23
C GLY A 139 23.08 15.41 -26.24
N ASN A 140 23.79 16.54 -26.13
CA ASN A 140 24.93 16.73 -25.24
C ASN A 140 24.91 18.14 -24.66
N TYR A 141 25.03 18.27 -23.34
CA TYR A 141 25.15 19.54 -22.62
C TYR A 141 25.66 19.27 -21.19
N THR A 142 25.81 20.31 -20.39
CA THR A 142 26.19 20.21 -18.97
C THR A 142 25.05 20.71 -18.09
N HIS A 143 24.62 19.89 -17.14
CA HIS A 143 23.76 20.32 -16.04
C HIS A 143 24.57 21.09 -15.03
N ALA A 144 24.06 22.22 -14.57
CA ALA A 144 24.50 22.94 -13.38
C ALA A 144 23.44 22.74 -12.29
N VAL A 145 23.75 21.89 -11.31
CA VAL A 145 22.85 21.58 -10.19
C VAL A 145 23.25 22.41 -8.98
N ARG A 146 22.26 23.05 -8.35
CA ARG A 146 22.43 23.86 -7.13
C ARG A 146 21.33 23.56 -6.11
N SER A 147 21.64 23.80 -4.84
CA SER A 147 20.68 23.80 -3.74
C SER A 147 20.99 25.00 -2.83
N PRO A 148 20.00 25.68 -2.24
CA PRO A 148 20.27 26.64 -1.18
C PRO A 148 20.79 25.97 0.11
N ASP A 149 20.57 24.67 0.25
CA ASP A 149 20.85 23.91 1.48
C ASP A 149 22.15 23.09 1.40
N PHE A 150 22.73 22.93 0.19
CA PHE A 150 23.87 22.04 -0.04
C PHE A 150 24.89 22.67 -0.99
N ASP A 151 26.17 22.55 -0.64
CA ASP A 151 27.29 22.93 -1.50
C ASP A 151 27.51 21.90 -2.64
N GLY A 152 28.34 22.25 -3.62
CA GLY A 152 28.62 21.40 -4.77
C GLY A 152 29.27 20.07 -4.39
N SER A 153 30.02 20.03 -3.29
CA SER A 153 30.68 18.82 -2.79
C SER A 153 29.68 17.81 -2.20
N THR A 154 28.69 18.29 -1.45
CA THR A 154 27.58 17.48 -0.93
C THR A 154 26.69 17.00 -2.07
N LEU A 155 26.35 17.89 -3.01
CA LEU A 155 25.59 17.51 -4.20
C LEU A 155 26.30 16.39 -4.98
N ARG A 156 27.63 16.49 -5.17
CA ARG A 156 28.42 15.44 -5.83
C ARG A 156 28.27 14.08 -5.13
N THR A 157 28.22 14.07 -3.80
CA THR A 157 28.03 12.86 -3.00
C THR A 157 26.65 12.26 -3.24
N PHE A 158 25.60 13.09 -3.31
CA PHE A 158 24.24 12.61 -3.59
C PHE A 158 24.12 11.90 -4.94
N PHE A 159 24.90 12.32 -5.94
CA PHE A 159 24.95 11.67 -7.27
C PHE A 159 26.07 10.62 -7.40
N GLY A 160 26.45 9.96 -6.29
CA GLY A 160 27.40 8.85 -6.32
C GLY A 160 28.82 9.23 -6.74
N GLY A 161 29.21 10.48 -6.55
CA GLY A 161 30.53 10.99 -6.94
C GLY A 161 30.64 11.49 -8.38
N ALA A 162 29.55 11.44 -9.16
CA ALA A 162 29.52 11.86 -10.56
C ALA A 162 29.71 13.38 -10.74
N GLY A 163 30.31 13.78 -11.86
CA GLY A 163 30.50 15.18 -12.23
C GLY A 163 31.70 15.86 -11.60
N THR A 164 31.74 17.19 -11.74
CA THR A 164 32.79 18.07 -11.20
C THR A 164 32.16 19.23 -10.43
N VAL A 165 32.80 19.67 -9.36
CA VAL A 165 32.36 20.87 -8.64
C VAL A 165 32.91 22.09 -9.37
N ALA A 166 32.07 23.09 -9.62
CA ALA A 166 32.49 24.32 -10.29
C ALA A 166 33.40 25.17 -9.39
N SER A 167 34.03 26.19 -9.97
CA SER A 167 34.92 27.12 -9.27
C SER A 167 34.24 27.92 -8.16
N ASP A 168 32.92 28.05 -8.20
CA ASP A 168 32.12 28.69 -7.15
C ASP A 168 31.93 27.83 -5.90
N GLY A 169 32.28 26.55 -5.93
CA GLY A 169 32.15 25.61 -4.80
C GLY A 169 30.72 25.12 -4.54
N ASP A 170 29.71 25.88 -4.96
CA ASP A 170 28.29 25.61 -4.68
C ASP A 170 27.58 24.81 -5.79
N THR A 171 28.22 24.67 -6.95
CA THR A 171 27.58 24.08 -8.14
C THR A 171 28.17 22.75 -8.52
N LEU A 172 27.31 21.76 -8.73
CA LEU A 172 27.70 20.50 -9.34
C LEU A 172 27.45 20.52 -10.85
N LEU A 173 28.48 20.20 -11.63
CA LEU A 173 28.43 20.04 -13.08
C LEU A 173 28.32 18.56 -13.45
N LEU A 174 27.22 18.18 -14.10
CA LEU A 174 26.98 16.81 -14.59
C LEU A 174 26.85 16.78 -16.10
N SER A 175 27.33 15.72 -16.75
CA SER A 175 27.05 15.50 -18.17
C SER A 175 25.56 15.24 -18.41
N GLY A 176 25.00 15.92 -19.40
CA GLY A 176 23.59 15.82 -19.79
C GLY A 176 23.41 15.24 -21.19
N GLY A 177 22.26 14.58 -21.40
CA GLY A 177 21.87 14.06 -22.70
C GLY A 177 20.36 14.14 -22.95
N ALA A 178 19.94 13.81 -24.17
CA ALA A 178 18.54 13.97 -24.60
C ALA A 178 17.52 13.18 -23.75
N ARG A 179 17.91 11.99 -23.27
CA ARG A 179 17.16 11.20 -22.31
C ARG A 179 18.14 10.58 -21.32
N GLN A 180 17.96 10.88 -20.05
CA GLN A 180 18.87 10.44 -19.00
C GLN A 180 18.08 10.10 -17.74
N SER A 181 18.59 9.14 -16.97
CA SER A 181 18.14 8.87 -15.61
C SER A 181 19.32 9.16 -14.68
N LEU A 182 19.07 9.98 -13.68
CA LEU A 182 20.00 10.28 -12.59
C LEU A 182 19.46 9.63 -11.32
N SER A 183 20.34 9.06 -10.49
CA SER A 183 19.96 8.57 -9.17
C SER A 183 20.56 9.50 -8.12
N MET A 184 19.73 9.95 -7.17
CA MET A 184 20.12 10.84 -6.09
C MET A 184 19.89 10.12 -4.76
N ASN A 185 20.90 10.15 -3.89
CA ASN A 185 20.86 9.53 -2.57
C ASN A 185 21.02 10.61 -1.47
N LEU A 186 19.96 10.80 -0.67
CA LEU A 186 19.90 11.76 0.43
C LEU A 186 20.17 11.11 1.79
N THR A 187 20.88 9.99 1.83
CA THR A 187 21.26 9.33 3.10
C THR A 187 22.06 10.28 3.97
N GLY A 188 21.65 10.42 5.24
CA GLY A 188 22.30 11.31 6.21
C GLY A 188 21.85 12.76 6.14
N VAL A 189 20.94 13.10 5.23
CA VAL A 189 20.25 14.40 5.23
C VAL A 189 19.19 14.40 6.33
N GLU A 190 19.12 15.50 7.07
CA GLU A 190 18.12 15.66 8.12
C GLU A 190 16.69 15.69 7.53
N PRO A 191 15.67 15.36 8.33
CA PRO A 191 14.29 15.54 7.91
C PRO A 191 13.99 17.00 7.57
N GLY A 192 13.37 17.25 6.41
CA GLY A 192 13.15 18.61 5.91
C GLY A 192 12.69 18.65 4.46
N ARG A 193 12.47 19.86 3.95
CA ARG A 193 12.06 20.08 2.55
C ARG A 193 13.15 20.85 1.81
N TYR A 194 13.71 20.21 0.79
CA TYR A 194 14.89 20.67 0.08
C TYR A 194 14.56 21.03 -1.37
N ARG A 195 15.17 22.10 -1.87
CA ARG A 195 14.96 22.55 -3.25
C ARG A 195 16.24 22.36 -4.07
N PHE A 196 16.11 21.70 -5.21
CA PHE A 196 17.20 21.54 -6.17
C PHE A 196 16.87 22.27 -7.46
N VAL A 197 17.81 23.06 -7.95
CA VAL A 197 17.72 23.78 -9.22
C VAL A 197 18.66 23.11 -10.21
N PHE A 198 18.13 22.71 -11.35
CA PHE A 198 18.86 22.14 -12.46
C PHE A 198 18.84 23.14 -13.61
N ALA A 199 20.00 23.62 -14.03
CA ALA A 199 20.11 24.52 -15.17
C ALA A 199 21.01 23.92 -16.26
N VAL A 200 20.85 24.36 -17.49
CA VAL A 200 21.79 24.05 -18.56
C VAL A 200 22.88 25.11 -18.55
N ALA A 201 24.14 24.71 -18.36
CA ALA A 201 25.24 25.64 -18.08
C ALA A 201 25.46 26.71 -19.16
N ASP A 202 25.14 26.37 -20.42
CA ASP A 202 25.35 27.21 -21.60
C ASP A 202 24.05 27.68 -22.26
N ALA A 203 22.87 27.46 -21.66
CA ALA A 203 21.60 27.85 -22.25
C ALA A 203 20.66 28.50 -21.20
N ASP A 204 19.53 29.03 -21.65
CA ASP A 204 18.53 29.66 -20.76
C ASP A 204 17.62 28.64 -20.05
N ALA A 205 17.70 27.36 -20.40
CA ALA A 205 16.87 26.30 -19.85
C ALA A 205 17.23 25.97 -18.39
N SER A 206 16.21 25.94 -17.53
CA SER A 206 16.32 25.51 -16.14
C SER A 206 15.01 24.93 -15.62
N GLU A 207 15.11 24.06 -14.64
CA GLU A 207 14.02 23.43 -13.91
C GLU A 207 14.33 23.38 -12.42
N HIS A 208 13.31 23.20 -11.60
CA HIS A 208 13.49 23.01 -10.17
C HIS A 208 12.60 21.90 -9.64
N ILE A 209 13.13 21.15 -8.69
CA ILE A 209 12.41 20.10 -7.98
C ILE A 209 12.44 20.40 -6.49
N THR A 210 11.44 19.90 -5.78
CA THR A 210 11.41 19.96 -4.32
C THR A 210 11.23 18.54 -3.79
N VAL A 211 12.10 18.16 -2.85
CA VAL A 211 12.10 16.83 -2.24
C VAL A 211 11.92 16.99 -0.74
N SER A 212 10.94 16.29 -0.17
CA SER A 212 10.79 16.15 1.28
C SER A 212 11.53 14.90 1.76
N VAL A 213 12.34 15.04 2.79
CA VAL A 213 12.95 13.95 3.55
C VAL A 213 12.19 13.84 4.86
N ASP A 214 11.51 12.72 5.07
CA ASP A 214 10.73 12.50 6.28
C ASP A 214 11.51 11.67 7.31
N ASP A 215 11.32 12.00 8.60
CA ASP A 215 11.85 11.24 9.75
C ASP A 215 11.01 10.00 10.08
N SER A 216 9.99 9.73 9.28
CA SER A 216 9.28 8.47 9.36
C SER A 216 10.30 7.38 9.05
N GLY A 217 10.81 6.72 10.09
CA GLY A 217 11.40 5.40 9.96
C GLY A 217 10.44 4.46 9.22
N PRO A 218 10.77 3.18 9.01
CA PRO A 218 9.90 2.25 8.27
C PRO A 218 8.51 2.00 8.91
N GLY A 219 8.14 2.75 9.97
CA GLY A 219 7.04 2.51 10.86
C GLY A 219 7.41 1.49 11.94
N GLN A 220 6.53 1.36 12.93
CA GLN A 220 6.61 0.35 13.97
C GLN A 220 5.29 -0.42 13.98
N ILE A 221 5.40 -1.75 13.94
CA ILE A 221 4.26 -2.66 14.10
C ILE A 221 4.44 -3.42 15.40
N THR A 222 3.38 -3.47 16.22
CA THR A 222 3.37 -4.20 17.50
C THR A 222 2.26 -5.24 17.52
N LEU A 223 2.55 -6.44 18.06
CA LEU A 223 1.57 -7.50 18.29
C LEU A 223 0.84 -7.28 19.62
N VAL A 224 -0.49 -7.24 19.60
CA VAL A 224 -1.31 -7.02 20.79
C VAL A 224 -2.48 -8.00 20.84
N PRO A 225 -2.46 -9.05 21.68
CA PRO A 225 -1.37 -9.45 22.57
C PRO A 225 -0.22 -10.13 21.81
N ARG A 226 0.97 -10.18 22.44
CA ARG A 226 2.13 -10.92 21.92
C ARG A 226 1.94 -12.43 21.93
N ILE A 227 1.07 -12.95 22.80
CA ILE A 227 0.73 -14.37 22.87
C ILE A 227 -0.76 -14.49 22.58
N VAL A 228 -1.07 -15.09 21.44
CA VAL A 228 -2.44 -15.46 21.05
C VAL A 228 -2.62 -16.93 21.39
N GLN A 229 -3.67 -17.28 22.12
CA GLN A 229 -3.95 -18.67 22.51
C GLN A 229 -5.27 -19.12 21.90
N THR A 230 -5.27 -20.30 21.29
CA THR A 230 -6.49 -20.95 20.78
C THR A 230 -6.29 -22.47 20.74
N GLU A 231 -7.31 -23.23 20.36
CA GLU A 231 -7.18 -24.66 20.11
C GLU A 231 -6.93 -24.97 18.62
N VAL A 232 -6.33 -26.12 18.34
CA VAL A 232 -6.22 -26.62 16.97
C VAL A 232 -7.62 -26.87 16.40
N GLY A 233 -7.89 -26.35 15.21
CA GLY A 233 -9.21 -26.42 14.58
C GLY A 233 -10.02 -25.12 14.72
N ASP A 234 -9.57 -24.18 15.54
CA ASP A 234 -10.26 -22.92 15.78
C ASP A 234 -9.72 -21.79 14.91
N VAL A 235 -10.43 -20.66 14.91
CA VAL A 235 -9.96 -19.41 14.32
C VAL A 235 -9.29 -18.56 15.41
N ALA A 236 -7.99 -18.34 15.30
CA ALA A 236 -7.26 -17.41 16.17
C ALA A 236 -7.37 -15.98 15.63
N THR A 237 -7.37 -14.96 16.50
CA THR A 237 -7.28 -13.55 16.08
C THR A 237 -5.94 -12.97 16.49
N VAL A 238 -5.16 -12.52 15.52
CA VAL A 238 -3.88 -11.84 15.69
C VAL A 238 -4.07 -10.36 15.38
N THR A 239 -3.94 -9.50 16.39
CA THR A 239 -4.10 -8.04 16.21
C THR A 239 -2.76 -7.33 16.16
N LEU A 240 -2.64 -6.42 15.20
CA LEU A 240 -1.47 -5.61 14.91
C LEU A 240 -1.79 -4.13 15.16
N ARG A 241 -0.88 -3.39 15.79
CA ARG A 241 -0.95 -1.93 15.91
C ARG A 241 0.11 -1.28 15.04
N PHE A 242 -0.33 -0.29 14.27
CA PHE A 242 0.47 0.39 13.25
C PHE A 242 0.85 1.80 13.72
N GLN A 243 2.11 2.18 13.55
CA GLN A 243 2.61 3.53 13.82
C GLN A 243 3.56 3.95 12.71
N GLY A 244 3.26 5.04 12.01
CA GLY A 244 4.11 5.58 10.95
C GLY A 244 4.21 4.71 9.69
N THR A 245 3.29 3.76 9.50
CA THR A 245 3.12 2.93 8.30
C THR A 245 1.72 2.34 8.31
N ASP A 246 1.17 1.99 7.14
CA ASP A 246 -0.12 1.31 7.01
C ASP A 246 0.03 -0.13 6.53
N THR A 247 1.27 -0.62 6.34
CA THR A 247 1.53 -1.93 5.73
C THR A 247 2.60 -2.70 6.51
N ALA A 248 2.38 -3.99 6.70
CA ALA A 248 3.27 -4.90 7.42
C ALA A 248 3.39 -6.25 6.71
N ARG A 249 4.50 -6.96 6.96
CA ARG A 249 4.65 -8.37 6.60
C ARG A 249 4.57 -9.21 7.86
N LEU A 250 3.49 -9.98 8.00
CA LEU A 250 3.30 -10.95 9.08
C LEU A 250 3.84 -12.32 8.63
N THR A 251 4.62 -12.96 9.49
CA THR A 251 5.07 -14.35 9.32
C THR A 251 4.54 -15.19 10.47
N VAL A 252 3.95 -16.33 10.14
CA VAL A 252 3.40 -17.30 11.10
C VAL A 252 4.11 -18.64 10.93
N GLY A 253 4.56 -19.21 12.05
CA GLY A 253 5.22 -20.51 12.10
C GLY A 253 6.71 -20.47 11.78
N SER A 254 7.29 -21.64 11.54
CA SER A 254 8.73 -21.80 11.30
C SER A 254 9.04 -23.04 10.46
N ALA A 255 10.25 -23.09 9.90
CA ALA A 255 10.71 -24.25 9.16
C ALA A 255 10.73 -25.53 10.02
N ALA A 256 11.10 -25.41 11.30
CA ALA A 256 11.17 -26.52 12.24
C ALA A 256 9.80 -27.16 12.52
N LEU A 257 8.72 -26.38 12.41
CA LEU A 257 7.34 -26.86 12.56
C LEU A 257 6.76 -27.40 11.25
N ASN A 258 7.54 -27.42 10.17
CA ASN A 258 7.11 -27.80 8.83
C ASN A 258 5.85 -27.04 8.37
N TRP A 259 5.72 -25.79 8.82
CA TRP A 259 4.67 -24.86 8.42
C TRP A 259 5.15 -23.44 8.69
N ARG A 260 5.37 -22.68 7.62
CA ARG A 260 5.73 -21.25 7.67
C ARG A 260 5.01 -20.51 6.57
N VAL A 261 4.24 -19.50 6.93
CA VAL A 261 3.47 -18.67 5.99
C VAL A 261 3.84 -17.21 6.20
N ALA A 262 3.98 -16.46 5.11
CA ALA A 262 4.15 -15.02 5.13
C ALA A 262 3.06 -14.34 4.32
N LEU A 263 2.51 -13.25 4.84
CA LEU A 263 1.43 -12.47 4.23
C LEU A 263 1.69 -10.97 4.39
N THR A 264 1.09 -10.19 3.50
CA THR A 264 1.06 -8.73 3.59
C THR A 264 -0.25 -8.31 4.25
N VAL A 265 -0.15 -7.51 5.30
CA VAL A 265 -1.29 -6.95 6.05
C VAL A 265 -1.30 -5.44 5.83
N ARG A 266 -2.48 -4.87 5.56
CA ARG A 266 -2.65 -3.42 5.39
C ARG A 266 -3.85 -2.91 6.17
N ASP A 267 -3.59 -1.88 6.98
CA ASP A 267 -4.58 -1.01 7.60
C ASP A 267 -5.21 -0.16 6.49
N ALA A 268 -6.47 -0.41 6.17
CA ALA A 268 -7.11 0.21 5.01
C ALA A 268 -8.05 1.36 5.39
N ASP A 269 -8.56 1.38 6.61
CA ASP A 269 -9.43 2.45 7.12
C ASP A 269 -8.66 3.52 7.92
N GLY A 270 -7.38 3.28 8.23
CA GLY A 270 -6.47 4.23 8.85
C GLY A 270 -6.69 4.39 10.35
N ASP A 271 -7.26 3.38 11.02
CA ASP A 271 -7.52 3.41 12.45
C ASP A 271 -6.29 3.04 13.32
N GLY A 272 -5.18 2.63 12.68
CA GLY A 272 -3.93 2.23 13.30
C GLY A 272 -3.93 0.79 13.82
N SER A 273 -4.86 -0.06 13.38
CA SER A 273 -5.09 -1.40 13.89
C SER A 273 -5.53 -2.36 12.80
N VAL A 274 -5.03 -3.60 12.80
CA VAL A 274 -5.56 -4.66 11.94
C VAL A 274 -5.72 -5.94 12.72
N ALA A 275 -6.88 -6.60 12.61
CA ALA A 275 -7.10 -7.93 13.17
C ALA A 275 -7.14 -8.99 12.05
N ILE A 276 -6.20 -9.94 12.13
CA ILE A 276 -6.09 -11.08 11.22
C ILE A 276 -6.65 -12.34 11.89
N ARG A 277 -7.70 -12.89 11.30
CA ARG A 277 -8.24 -14.21 11.63
C ARG A 277 -7.39 -15.29 10.96
N VAL A 278 -6.94 -16.25 11.75
CA VAL A 278 -6.12 -17.41 11.34
C VAL A 278 -6.93 -18.67 11.57
N ASP A 279 -7.48 -19.24 10.50
CA ASP A 279 -8.22 -20.49 10.53
C ASP A 279 -7.25 -21.67 10.63
N THR A 280 -7.14 -22.24 11.83
CA THR A 280 -6.23 -23.35 12.10
C THR A 280 -6.77 -24.71 11.65
N ALA A 281 -8.08 -24.82 11.35
CA ALA A 281 -8.65 -26.00 10.72
C ALA A 281 -8.18 -26.10 9.25
N ASN A 282 -8.18 -24.96 8.55
CA ASN A 282 -7.75 -24.87 7.16
C ASN A 282 -6.22 -24.78 7.00
N ALA A 283 -5.45 -24.71 8.09
CA ALA A 283 -4.00 -24.67 8.03
C ALA A 283 -3.43 -25.94 7.36
N ARG A 284 -2.77 -25.75 6.21
CA ARG A 284 -2.26 -26.82 5.32
C ARG A 284 -3.37 -27.68 4.69
N GLN A 285 -4.59 -27.19 4.62
CA GLN A 285 -5.68 -27.74 3.83
C GLN A 285 -5.98 -26.81 2.63
N PRO A 286 -6.77 -27.27 1.63
CA PRO A 286 -7.33 -26.37 0.63
C PRO A 286 -8.25 -25.33 1.29
N GLY A 287 -8.15 -24.06 0.89
CA GLY A 287 -9.04 -23.00 1.38
C GLY A 287 -8.29 -21.76 1.88
N THR A 288 -9.06 -20.84 2.46
CA THR A 288 -8.54 -19.58 2.99
C THR A 288 -8.15 -19.73 4.45
N VAL A 289 -6.87 -19.50 4.76
CA VAL A 289 -6.35 -19.60 6.14
C VAL A 289 -6.32 -18.25 6.85
N PHE A 290 -6.11 -17.16 6.11
CA PHE A 290 -5.92 -15.83 6.67
C PHE A 290 -6.95 -14.87 6.10
N THR A 291 -7.71 -14.21 6.98
CA THR A 291 -8.65 -13.15 6.62
C THR A 291 -8.46 -11.94 7.52
N ALA A 292 -8.63 -10.74 6.97
CA ALA A 292 -8.66 -9.51 7.75
C ALA A 292 -10.12 -9.18 8.10
N THR A 293 -10.33 -8.51 9.23
CA THR A 293 -11.67 -8.04 9.66
C THR A 293 -11.94 -6.62 9.17
N GLY A 294 -13.22 -6.27 8.97
CA GLY A 294 -13.59 -4.90 8.64
C GLY A 294 -13.15 -4.49 7.24
N ALA A 295 -12.61 -3.28 7.10
CA ALA A 295 -12.13 -2.74 5.83
C ALA A 295 -10.68 -3.16 5.49
N ASP A 296 -9.96 -3.73 6.47
CA ASP A 296 -8.56 -4.13 6.34
C ASP A 296 -8.34 -5.26 5.35
N THR A 297 -7.07 -5.46 4.97
CA THR A 297 -6.72 -6.48 3.98
C THR A 297 -5.57 -7.38 4.40
N ALA A 298 -5.71 -8.66 4.06
CA ALA A 298 -4.66 -9.68 4.09
C ALA A 298 -4.45 -10.18 2.66
N SER A 299 -3.22 -10.07 2.14
CA SER A 299 -2.91 -10.40 0.75
C SER A 299 -1.53 -11.04 0.62
N ASN A 300 -1.19 -11.51 -0.59
CA ASN A 300 0.11 -12.10 -0.91
C ASN A 300 0.53 -13.22 0.07
N VAL A 301 -0.43 -14.07 0.43
CA VAL A 301 -0.21 -15.21 1.31
C VAL A 301 0.69 -16.21 0.59
N THR A 302 1.84 -16.51 1.20
CA THR A 302 2.88 -17.35 0.63
C THR A 302 3.33 -18.39 1.64
N VAL A 303 3.12 -19.66 1.33
CA VAL A 303 3.66 -20.78 2.11
C VAL A 303 5.13 -20.93 1.76
N THR A 304 6.01 -20.64 2.71
CA THR A 304 7.48 -20.70 2.54
C THR A 304 8.07 -22.00 3.04
N HIS A 305 7.36 -22.71 3.93
CA HIS A 305 7.66 -24.09 4.32
C HIS A 305 6.39 -24.87 4.64
N GLY A 306 6.45 -26.19 4.38
CA GLY A 306 5.32 -27.10 4.52
C GLY A 306 4.58 -27.32 3.19
N THR A 307 4.01 -28.52 3.04
CA THR A 307 3.13 -28.88 1.93
C THR A 307 1.71 -29.06 2.42
N GLN A 308 0.71 -29.04 1.55
CA GLN A 308 -0.65 -29.39 1.95
C GLN A 308 -0.70 -30.83 2.51
N PHE A 309 -1.59 -31.09 3.45
CA PHE A 309 -1.91 -32.46 3.86
C PHE A 309 -2.72 -33.16 2.77
N THR A 310 -2.48 -34.46 2.61
CA THR A 310 -3.27 -35.34 1.75
C THR A 310 -4.46 -35.96 2.49
N ASP A 311 -4.42 -35.92 3.81
CA ASP A 311 -5.46 -36.40 4.70
C ASP A 311 -6.37 -35.20 5.08
N PRO A 312 -7.66 -35.24 4.75
CA PRO A 312 -8.60 -34.14 5.01
C PRO A 312 -8.86 -33.95 6.51
N ASP A 313 -8.64 -34.96 7.36
CA ASP A 313 -8.87 -34.90 8.81
C ASP A 313 -7.61 -34.49 9.57
N ARG A 314 -6.45 -34.49 8.90
CA ARG A 314 -5.19 -34.08 9.51
C ARG A 314 -5.19 -32.58 9.77
N ARG A 315 -4.69 -32.20 10.94
CA ARG A 315 -4.50 -30.81 11.35
C ARG A 315 -3.04 -30.53 11.69
N ILE A 316 -2.69 -29.25 11.75
CA ILE A 316 -1.41 -28.82 12.30
C ILE A 316 -1.33 -29.23 13.79
N ALA A 317 -0.12 -29.47 14.29
CA ALA A 317 0.05 -29.93 15.66
C ALA A 317 -0.29 -28.83 16.67
N ALA A 318 -0.81 -29.22 17.83
CA ALA A 318 -0.96 -28.33 18.98
C ALA A 318 0.43 -27.98 19.53
N ASN A 319 0.95 -26.82 19.13
CA ASN A 319 2.29 -26.33 19.44
C ASN A 319 2.30 -24.80 19.45
N PRO A 320 3.33 -24.17 20.04
CA PRO A 320 3.60 -22.75 19.84
C PRO A 320 4.17 -22.49 18.44
N TYR A 321 3.49 -21.66 17.66
CA TYR A 321 3.93 -21.17 16.35
C TYR A 321 4.44 -19.73 16.50
N PRO A 322 5.72 -19.45 16.18
CA PRO A 322 6.27 -18.10 16.25
C PRO A 322 5.50 -17.14 15.34
N LEU A 323 5.30 -15.92 15.81
CA LEU A 323 4.81 -14.79 15.03
C LEU A 323 5.95 -13.76 14.90
N SER A 324 6.14 -13.22 13.71
CA SER A 324 7.09 -12.13 13.45
C SER A 324 6.44 -11.12 12.53
N VAL A 325 6.57 -9.84 12.85
CA VAL A 325 6.09 -8.74 12.03
C VAL A 325 7.24 -7.85 11.62
N ALA A 326 7.24 -7.46 10.34
CA ALA A 326 8.25 -6.61 9.76
C ALA A 326 7.63 -5.49 8.94
N THR A 327 8.27 -4.33 8.94
CA THR A 327 7.97 -3.22 8.02
C THR A 327 9.28 -2.64 7.50
N GLY A 328 9.28 -2.15 6.26
CA GLY A 328 10.50 -1.70 5.58
C GLY A 328 11.64 -2.74 5.55
N GLY A 329 11.30 -4.04 5.54
CA GLY A 329 12.28 -5.13 5.54
C GLY A 329 12.94 -5.43 6.90
N ARG A 330 12.52 -4.77 7.98
CA ARG A 330 13.07 -4.96 9.33
C ARG A 330 12.01 -5.52 10.26
N GLU A 331 12.35 -6.56 11.02
CA GLU A 331 11.47 -7.09 12.07
C GLU A 331 11.30 -6.03 13.17
N THR A 332 10.05 -5.69 13.48
CA THR A 332 9.70 -4.69 14.49
C THR A 332 9.13 -5.30 15.75
N ASP A 333 8.53 -6.50 15.65
CA ASP A 333 8.03 -7.21 16.82
C ASP A 333 7.91 -8.73 16.61
N VAL A 334 7.90 -9.47 17.71
CA VAL A 334 7.73 -10.92 17.74
C VAL A 334 6.71 -11.35 18.79
N GLY A 335 6.04 -12.47 18.50
CA GLY A 335 5.01 -13.05 19.34
C GLY A 335 4.87 -14.55 19.11
N THR A 336 3.77 -15.14 19.58
CA THR A 336 3.50 -16.57 19.47
C THR A 336 2.01 -16.83 19.38
N LEU A 337 1.62 -17.66 18.41
CA LEU A 337 0.32 -18.33 18.35
C LEU A 337 0.46 -19.68 19.06
N SER A 338 -0.07 -19.80 20.26
CA SER A 338 -0.03 -21.03 21.06
C SER A 338 -1.29 -21.86 20.79
N LEU A 339 -1.12 -22.96 20.06
CA LEU A 339 -2.21 -23.90 19.79
C LEU A 339 -2.24 -25.00 20.83
N ARG A 340 -3.39 -25.17 21.48
CA ARG A 340 -3.67 -26.26 22.40
C ARG A 340 -4.34 -27.42 21.67
N PRO A 341 -4.23 -28.66 22.19
CA PRO A 341 -5.02 -29.76 21.66
C PRO A 341 -6.50 -29.39 21.67
N ALA A 342 -7.21 -29.72 20.60
CA ALA A 342 -8.66 -29.58 20.58
C ALA A 342 -9.25 -30.33 21.78
N THR A 343 -10.06 -29.65 22.59
CA THR A 343 -10.85 -30.27 23.66
C THR A 343 -12.16 -30.85 23.13
N GLY A 344 -12.18 -31.16 21.82
CA GLY A 344 -13.33 -31.64 21.07
C GLY A 344 -14.12 -32.68 21.84
N VAL A 345 -15.43 -32.48 21.89
CA VAL A 345 -16.32 -33.38 22.60
C VAL A 345 -16.52 -34.62 21.73
N THR A 346 -15.98 -35.75 22.16
CA THR A 346 -16.10 -37.02 21.43
C THR A 346 -17.32 -37.83 21.89
N SER A 347 -17.81 -37.56 23.10
CA SER A 347 -19.04 -38.17 23.62
C SER A 347 -19.77 -37.27 24.59
N ILE A 348 -21.10 -37.28 24.53
CA ILE A 348 -22.00 -36.67 25.51
C ILE A 348 -22.96 -37.72 26.05
N CYS A 349 -23.16 -37.77 27.37
CA CYS A 349 -24.13 -38.66 28.00
C CYS A 349 -24.00 -40.15 27.58
N ASN A 350 -22.76 -40.59 27.31
CA ASN A 350 -22.41 -41.92 26.79
C ASN A 350 -22.89 -42.20 25.36
N ARG A 351 -22.99 -41.16 24.53
CA ARG A 351 -23.30 -41.22 23.09
C ARG A 351 -22.24 -40.49 22.29
N ASN A 352 -22.07 -40.91 21.04
CA ASN A 352 -21.14 -40.26 20.12
C ASN A 352 -21.61 -38.84 19.86
N ALA A 353 -20.74 -37.86 20.10
CA ALA A 353 -21.04 -36.46 19.84
C ALA A 353 -21.25 -36.15 18.35
N GLY A 354 -20.60 -36.90 17.45
CA GLY A 354 -20.81 -36.81 16.01
C GLY A 354 -22.26 -37.05 15.61
N SER A 355 -22.94 -38.00 16.25
CA SER A 355 -24.36 -38.27 15.99
C SER A 355 -25.28 -37.10 16.37
N LEU A 356 -24.86 -36.23 17.27
CA LEU A 356 -25.59 -35.01 17.65
C LEU A 356 -25.25 -33.85 16.72
N VAL A 357 -24.01 -33.78 16.23
CA VAL A 357 -23.60 -32.85 15.17
C VAL A 357 -24.36 -33.15 13.89
N ASP A 358 -24.40 -34.42 13.46
CA ASP A 358 -25.17 -34.85 12.29
C ASP A 358 -26.66 -34.48 12.46
N ALA A 359 -27.23 -34.70 13.64
CA ALA A 359 -28.62 -34.32 13.93
C ALA A 359 -28.84 -32.80 13.83
N TYR A 360 -27.87 -31.99 14.25
CA TYR A 360 -27.95 -30.54 14.11
C TYR A 360 -27.88 -30.13 12.64
N ASP A 361 -26.89 -30.64 11.89
CA ASP A 361 -26.67 -30.30 10.48
C ASP A 361 -27.86 -30.74 9.61
N ASP A 362 -28.42 -31.93 9.86
CA ASP A 362 -29.65 -32.43 9.21
C ASP A 362 -30.86 -31.51 9.47
N ASN A 363 -30.98 -30.96 10.68
CA ASN A 363 -32.03 -29.99 11.03
C ASN A 363 -31.77 -28.63 10.36
N ALA A 364 -30.50 -28.21 10.27
CA ALA A 364 -30.12 -26.97 9.61
C ALA A 364 -30.41 -27.02 8.10
N ASP A 365 -30.10 -28.12 7.42
CA ASP A 365 -30.38 -28.28 5.99
C ASP A 365 -31.87 -28.23 5.64
N ALA A 366 -32.73 -28.62 6.57
CA ALA A 366 -34.17 -28.58 6.38
C ALA A 366 -34.79 -27.17 6.45
N VAL A 367 -34.03 -26.17 6.90
CA VAL A 367 -34.50 -24.79 6.98
C VAL A 367 -34.65 -24.23 5.55
N PRO A 368 -35.83 -23.73 5.15
CA PRO A 368 -36.06 -23.19 3.82
C PRO A 368 -35.08 -22.09 3.44
N GLY A 369 -34.60 -22.10 2.18
CA GLY A 369 -33.53 -21.21 1.71
C GLY A 369 -33.80 -19.70 1.86
N PHE A 370 -35.07 -19.27 1.95
CA PHE A 370 -35.40 -17.86 2.19
C PHE A 370 -35.09 -17.39 3.63
N LEU A 371 -34.81 -18.32 4.56
CA LEU A 371 -34.38 -18.06 5.93
C LEU A 371 -32.89 -18.37 6.16
N ALA A 372 -32.19 -18.90 5.14
CA ALA A 372 -30.80 -19.36 5.27
C ALA A 372 -29.81 -18.23 5.64
N GLY A 373 -30.11 -16.98 5.27
CA GLY A 373 -29.25 -15.84 5.58
C GLY A 373 -29.40 -15.26 6.99
N THR A 374 -30.34 -15.76 7.79
CA THR A 374 -30.73 -15.13 9.08
C THR A 374 -29.97 -15.68 10.28
N VAL A 375 -29.33 -16.85 10.17
CA VAL A 375 -28.63 -17.53 11.27
C VAL A 375 -27.39 -18.22 10.69
N THR A 376 -26.31 -17.47 10.48
CA THR A 376 -25.01 -17.98 9.99
C THR A 376 -23.92 -17.56 10.97
N GLU A 377 -22.81 -18.30 11.05
CA GLU A 377 -21.68 -17.96 11.93
C GLU A 377 -22.07 -17.72 13.40
N THR A 378 -22.92 -18.59 13.95
CA THR A 378 -23.54 -18.44 15.28
C THR A 378 -22.77 -19.22 16.35
N THR A 379 -22.58 -18.61 17.54
CA THR A 379 -22.07 -19.28 18.74
C THR A 379 -23.23 -19.72 19.63
N ILE A 380 -23.38 -21.01 19.84
CA ILE A 380 -24.44 -21.62 20.65
C ILE A 380 -23.83 -22.14 21.95
N HIS A 381 -24.45 -21.81 23.08
CA HIS A 381 -24.19 -22.39 24.39
C HIS A 381 -25.12 -23.57 24.62
N GLY A 382 -24.59 -24.79 24.56
CA GLY A 382 -25.31 -26.01 24.91
C GLY A 382 -25.20 -26.32 26.40
N ILE A 383 -26.31 -26.49 27.09
CA ILE A 383 -26.39 -26.82 28.51
C ILE A 383 -27.09 -28.19 28.65
N VAL A 384 -26.36 -29.19 29.15
CA VAL A 384 -26.90 -30.51 29.48
C VAL A 384 -26.93 -30.67 31.00
N THR A 385 -28.10 -30.49 31.59
CA THR A 385 -28.28 -30.19 33.02
C THR A 385 -27.81 -31.28 33.99
N ASP A 386 -27.85 -32.55 33.60
CA ASP A 386 -27.47 -33.73 34.40
C ASP A 386 -26.20 -34.44 33.88
N ALA A 387 -25.45 -33.81 32.97
CA ALA A 387 -24.19 -34.34 32.45
C ALA A 387 -23.01 -34.03 33.39
N GLY A 388 -21.98 -34.91 33.38
CA GLY A 388 -20.73 -34.67 34.13
C GLY A 388 -19.95 -33.44 33.64
N GLN A 389 -20.06 -33.13 32.35
CA GLN A 389 -19.70 -31.85 31.75
C GLN A 389 -21.02 -31.17 31.35
N ARG A 390 -21.37 -30.06 32.00
CA ARG A 390 -22.69 -29.41 31.81
C ARG A 390 -22.72 -28.49 30.59
N ASP A 391 -21.69 -27.69 30.43
CA ASP A 391 -21.65 -26.62 29.44
C ASP A 391 -20.84 -27.04 28.21
N TYR A 392 -21.32 -26.65 27.04
CA TYR A 392 -20.72 -26.91 25.74
C TYR A 392 -20.79 -25.67 24.84
N THR A 393 -19.78 -25.50 24.00
CA THR A 393 -19.69 -24.45 22.99
C THR A 393 -19.81 -25.08 21.61
N ILE A 394 -20.79 -24.64 20.85
CA ILE A 394 -21.02 -25.06 19.46
C ILE A 394 -20.87 -23.83 18.57
N ILE A 395 -20.03 -23.92 17.55
CA ILE A 395 -19.82 -22.84 16.58
C ILE A 395 -20.27 -23.35 15.22
N THR A 396 -21.07 -22.54 14.53
CA THR A 396 -21.50 -22.82 13.16
C THR A 396 -20.76 -21.96 12.16
N ASP A 397 -20.64 -22.43 10.93
CA ASP A 397 -20.05 -21.66 9.83
C ASP A 397 -21.11 -20.88 9.02
N SER A 398 -20.71 -20.34 7.88
CA SER A 398 -21.58 -19.61 6.96
C SER A 398 -22.63 -20.50 6.27
N ASP A 399 -22.41 -21.82 6.22
CA ASP A 399 -23.35 -22.80 5.68
C ASP A 399 -24.30 -23.37 6.76
N ARG A 400 -24.14 -22.91 8.01
CA ARG A 400 -24.92 -23.31 9.19
C ARG A 400 -24.59 -24.72 9.67
N SER A 401 -23.47 -25.27 9.23
CA SER A 401 -22.95 -26.55 9.72
C SER A 401 -22.11 -26.33 10.97
N VAL A 402 -22.05 -27.32 11.87
CA VAL A 402 -21.17 -27.24 13.05
C VAL A 402 -19.70 -27.27 12.60
N SER A 403 -18.99 -26.16 12.80
CA SER A 403 -17.56 -26.06 12.54
C SER A 403 -16.71 -26.40 13.77
N ALA A 404 -17.26 -26.25 14.98
CA ALA A 404 -16.59 -26.66 16.21
C ALA A 404 -17.58 -27.09 17.30
N PHE A 405 -17.22 -28.13 18.05
CA PHE A 405 -17.95 -28.59 19.24
C PHE A 405 -17.01 -28.86 20.41
N ARG A 406 -17.14 -28.07 21.48
CA ARG A 406 -16.21 -28.05 22.63
C ARG A 406 -16.92 -28.17 23.95
N ALA A 407 -16.22 -28.68 24.95
CA ALA A 407 -16.66 -28.61 26.33
C ALA A 407 -16.38 -27.21 26.90
N GLY A 408 -17.32 -26.68 27.68
CA GLY A 408 -17.22 -25.38 28.35
C GLY A 408 -18.22 -24.35 27.84
N SER A 409 -18.46 -23.31 28.66
CA SER A 409 -19.35 -22.19 28.33
C SER A 409 -18.65 -21.21 27.39
N PRO A 410 -19.31 -20.72 26.32
CA PRO A 410 -18.80 -19.65 25.49
C PRO A 410 -18.96 -18.27 26.17
N ASP A 411 -18.06 -17.34 25.86
CA ASP A 411 -18.12 -15.96 26.37
C ASP A 411 -19.13 -15.06 25.62
N ASN A 412 -19.49 -15.44 24.39
CA ASN A 412 -20.29 -14.64 23.46
C ASN A 412 -21.41 -15.47 22.79
N ALA A 413 -22.14 -16.26 23.58
CA ALA A 413 -23.30 -16.97 23.08
C ALA A 413 -24.33 -15.99 22.49
N THR A 414 -24.87 -16.34 21.32
CA THR A 414 -26.05 -15.66 20.74
C THR A 414 -27.32 -16.47 20.99
N VAL A 415 -27.17 -17.77 21.26
CA VAL A 415 -28.25 -18.73 21.53
C VAL A 415 -27.83 -19.63 22.67
N GLU A 416 -28.77 -19.92 23.56
CA GLU A 416 -28.65 -20.93 24.61
C GLU A 416 -29.62 -22.09 24.28
N VAL A 417 -29.10 -23.32 24.32
CA VAL A 417 -29.88 -24.55 24.14
C VAL A 417 -29.72 -25.40 25.40
N GLU A 418 -30.81 -25.60 26.13
CA GLU A 418 -30.83 -26.33 27.40
C GLU A 418 -31.59 -27.66 27.24
N THR A 419 -31.02 -28.77 27.73
CA THR A 419 -31.60 -30.12 27.70
C THR A 419 -31.02 -31.01 28.80
N ASP A 420 -31.28 -32.32 28.76
CA ASP A 420 -30.74 -33.33 29.67
C ASP A 420 -30.20 -34.57 28.93
N CYS A 421 -29.49 -35.42 29.67
CA CYS A 421 -28.86 -36.62 29.15
C CYS A 421 -29.88 -37.69 28.75
N ALA A 422 -31.11 -37.68 29.28
CA ALA A 422 -32.13 -38.61 28.82
C ALA A 422 -32.54 -38.27 27.39
N THR A 423 -32.82 -37.00 27.15
CA THR A 423 -33.19 -36.42 25.85
C THR A 423 -32.08 -36.57 24.83
N VAL A 424 -30.84 -36.26 25.20
CA VAL A 424 -29.68 -36.45 24.33
C VAL A 424 -29.52 -37.91 23.88
N ARG A 425 -29.75 -38.88 24.78
CA ARG A 425 -29.69 -40.31 24.41
C ARG A 425 -30.82 -40.70 23.48
N THR A 426 -32.05 -40.24 23.75
CA THR A 426 -33.20 -40.47 22.89
C THR A 426 -32.95 -39.98 21.46
N ILE A 427 -32.41 -38.76 21.33
CA ILE A 427 -32.08 -38.17 20.02
C ILE A 427 -30.94 -38.93 19.34
N ALA A 428 -29.85 -39.23 20.05
CA ALA A 428 -28.71 -39.93 19.48
C ALA A 428 -29.05 -41.35 18.99
N ASP A 429 -29.96 -42.04 19.68
CA ASP A 429 -30.38 -43.41 19.37
C ASP A 429 -31.54 -43.47 18.35
N ALA A 430 -32.16 -42.34 18.01
CA ALA A 430 -33.28 -42.31 17.08
C ALA A 430 -32.86 -42.67 15.65
N GLU A 431 -33.71 -43.45 14.98
CA GLU A 431 -33.57 -43.75 13.54
C GLU A 431 -33.69 -42.46 12.72
N ASN A 432 -34.69 -41.62 13.04
CA ASN A 432 -34.81 -40.26 12.53
C ASN A 432 -34.52 -39.24 13.63
N LYS A 433 -33.27 -38.77 13.67
CA LYS A 433 -32.80 -37.82 14.70
C LYS A 433 -33.47 -36.45 14.56
N ARG A 434 -33.84 -36.07 13.33
CA ARG A 434 -34.55 -34.83 13.05
C ARG A 434 -35.92 -34.82 13.74
N ASP A 435 -36.69 -35.88 13.55
CA ASP A 435 -38.02 -36.01 14.18
C ASP A 435 -37.88 -36.07 15.71
N ALA A 436 -36.87 -36.79 16.22
CA ALA A 436 -36.62 -36.86 17.65
C ALA A 436 -36.26 -35.50 18.28
N VAL A 437 -35.49 -34.66 17.59
CA VAL A 437 -35.23 -33.27 18.01
C VAL A 437 -36.52 -32.45 17.98
N GLY A 438 -37.35 -32.62 16.95
CA GLY A 438 -38.69 -32.03 16.82
C GLY A 438 -39.58 -32.33 18.01
N THR A 439 -39.77 -33.63 18.31
CA THR A 439 -40.57 -34.10 19.43
C THR A 439 -40.04 -33.59 20.77
N ALA A 440 -38.74 -33.71 21.03
CA ALA A 440 -38.14 -33.23 22.28
C ALA A 440 -38.32 -31.72 22.48
N TYR A 441 -38.31 -30.94 21.41
CA TYR A 441 -38.58 -29.51 21.48
C TYR A 441 -40.06 -29.20 21.76
N ASP A 442 -40.99 -29.89 21.09
CA ASP A 442 -42.44 -29.68 21.30
C ASP A 442 -42.94 -30.19 22.66
N ASP A 443 -42.32 -31.24 23.20
CA ASP A 443 -42.56 -31.76 24.56
C ASP A 443 -41.93 -30.88 25.66
N GLY A 444 -41.04 -29.95 25.28
CA GLY A 444 -40.37 -29.02 26.19
C GLY A 444 -39.10 -29.57 26.85
N ASP A 445 -38.59 -30.70 26.38
CA ASP A 445 -37.35 -31.34 26.82
C ASP A 445 -36.08 -30.66 26.23
N ILE A 446 -36.26 -29.85 25.19
CA ILE A 446 -35.26 -28.90 24.67
C ILE A 446 -35.80 -27.48 24.76
N ALA A 447 -35.08 -26.62 25.48
CA ALA A 447 -35.36 -25.19 25.54
C ALA A 447 -34.34 -24.40 24.72
N ILE A 448 -34.80 -23.55 23.79
CA ILE A 448 -33.96 -22.65 23.00
C ILE A 448 -34.27 -21.20 23.37
N ARG A 449 -33.24 -20.44 23.76
CA ARG A 449 -33.34 -19.03 24.16
C ARG A 449 -32.33 -18.19 23.37
N GLY A 450 -32.72 -16.96 23.02
CA GLY A 450 -31.79 -15.97 22.50
C GLY A 450 -31.00 -15.36 23.65
N VAL A 451 -29.79 -14.88 23.36
CA VAL A 451 -28.95 -14.18 24.33
C VAL A 451 -28.65 -12.78 23.79
N GLY A 452 -29.03 -11.74 24.54
CA GLY A 452 -28.82 -10.34 24.16
C GLY A 452 -29.98 -9.70 23.36
N PRO A 453 -29.80 -8.49 22.78
CA PRO A 453 -30.88 -7.68 22.21
C PRO A 453 -31.47 -8.17 20.87
N ILE A 454 -31.00 -9.30 20.33
CA ILE A 454 -31.47 -9.92 19.06
C ILE A 454 -32.59 -10.97 19.34
N ASP A 455 -33.15 -10.93 20.55
CA ASP A 455 -33.78 -12.04 21.28
C ASP A 455 -35.00 -12.71 20.61
N THR A 456 -35.73 -12.04 19.72
CA THR A 456 -37.04 -12.56 19.26
C THR A 456 -37.00 -13.19 17.86
N ILE A 457 -36.28 -12.59 16.91
CA ILE A 457 -36.31 -13.01 15.49
C ILE A 457 -35.52 -14.30 15.28
N LEU A 458 -34.33 -14.40 15.88
CA LEU A 458 -33.44 -15.56 15.71
C LEU A 458 -34.03 -16.82 16.36
N VAL A 459 -34.68 -16.64 17.51
CA VAL A 459 -35.41 -17.70 18.22
C VAL A 459 -36.61 -18.18 17.41
N GLU A 460 -37.40 -17.30 16.81
CA GLU A 460 -38.54 -17.72 15.97
C GLU A 460 -38.10 -18.53 14.73
N VAL A 461 -36.97 -18.18 14.11
CA VAL A 461 -36.41 -18.94 12.97
C VAL A 461 -35.90 -20.32 13.39
N LEU A 462 -35.20 -20.42 14.52
CA LEU A 462 -34.76 -21.71 15.07
C LEU A 462 -35.94 -22.61 15.45
N LYS A 463 -36.98 -22.03 16.06
CA LYS A 463 -38.23 -22.73 16.38
C LYS A 463 -38.98 -23.20 15.13
N LEU A 464 -38.89 -22.45 14.03
CA LEU A 464 -39.49 -22.83 12.76
C LEU A 464 -38.76 -24.03 12.13
N GLY A 465 -37.42 -24.05 12.16
CA GLY A 465 -36.61 -25.15 11.63
C GLY A 465 -36.94 -26.51 12.26
N VAL A 466 -37.15 -26.52 13.58
CA VAL A 466 -37.48 -27.73 14.35
C VAL A 466 -38.92 -28.22 14.08
N ARG A 467 -39.86 -27.32 13.76
CA ARG A 467 -41.29 -27.64 13.53
C ARG A 467 -41.65 -28.02 12.09
N ILE A 468 -40.76 -27.84 11.11
CA ILE A 468 -41.08 -28.11 9.70
C ILE A 468 -41.26 -29.62 9.41
N GLY A 469 -40.94 -30.52 10.36
CA GLY A 469 -41.35 -31.93 10.29
C GLY A 469 -42.86 -32.13 10.22
N ASP A 470 -43.65 -31.31 10.93
CA ASP A 470 -45.10 -31.52 11.05
C ASP A 470 -45.94 -30.80 10.00
N LEU A 471 -45.40 -29.80 9.28
CA LEU A 471 -46.19 -29.00 8.34
C LEU A 471 -46.38 -29.67 6.97
N PHE A 472 -45.68 -30.77 6.66
CA PHE A 472 -45.70 -31.41 5.34
C PHE A 472 -45.95 -32.92 5.29
N GLY A 473 -46.38 -33.58 6.38
CA GLY A 473 -47.02 -34.91 6.33
C GLY A 473 -46.38 -35.94 5.38
N LEU A 474 -45.18 -36.41 5.75
CA LEU A 474 -44.53 -37.64 5.28
C LEU A 474 -43.75 -38.12 6.52
N VAL A 475 -44.24 -38.97 7.43
CA VAL A 475 -45.25 -40.05 7.43
C VAL A 475 -46.08 -39.96 8.70
#